data_AF-A6GF18-F1
#
_entry.id   AF-A6GF18-F1
#
_cell.length_a   1.000
_cell.length_b   1.000
_cell.length_c   1.000
_cell.angle_alpha   90.00
_cell.angle_beta   90.00
_cell.angle_gamma   90.00
#
_symmetry.space_group_name_H-M   'P 1'
#
loop_
_entity.id
_entity.type
_entity.pdbx_description
1 polymer ?
#
loop_
_entity_poly.entity_id
_entity_poly.type
_entity_poly.pdbx_seq_one_letter_code
_entity_poly.pdbx_strand_id
1 'polypeptide(L)'
;MPLRFSVQTTATGTVYLRVDAEGVVEEQDSLALVARLESHRGGKVLSVTASNTEFRPAARRIFLQIDAAEFSAIAAVVASPVVQAATNLILRFKRDSSVQVFRSLDEALAWLDAQPSAK
;
A
#
# COMPACT_ATOMS: atom_id res chain seq x y z
N MET A 1 -10.16 -13.97 -4.73
CA MET A 1 -9.87 -12.53 -4.54
C MET A 1 -8.53 -12.42 -3.83
N PRO A 2 -7.47 -11.99 -4.54
CA PRO A 2 -6.09 -11.94 -4.06
C PRO A 2 -5.83 -10.79 -3.07
N LEU A 3 -6.73 -9.81 -3.01
CA LEU A 3 -6.66 -8.67 -2.10
C LEU A 3 -7.62 -8.85 -0.92
N ARG A 4 -7.16 -8.61 0.30
CA ARG A 4 -7.97 -8.59 1.52
C ARG A 4 -7.84 -7.25 2.21
N PHE A 5 -8.96 -6.75 2.71
CA PHE A 5 -9.05 -5.42 3.34
C PHE A 5 -9.50 -5.56 4.78
N SER A 6 -8.81 -4.90 5.70
CA SER A 6 -9.26 -4.75 7.08
C SER A 6 -8.90 -3.38 7.61
N VAL A 7 -9.79 -2.79 8.41
CA VAL A 7 -9.44 -1.59 9.19
C VAL A 7 -8.85 -2.08 10.49
N GLN A 8 -7.66 -1.62 10.82
CA GLN A 8 -6.94 -2.02 12.02
C GLN A 8 -6.47 -0.77 12.77
N THR A 9 -6.08 -1.00 14.02
CA THR A 9 -5.54 0.03 14.89
C THR A 9 -4.16 -0.42 15.34
N THR A 10 -3.18 0.48 15.27
CA THR A 10 -1.84 0.21 15.79
C THR A 10 -1.85 0.15 17.31
N ALA A 11 -0.73 -0.26 17.91
CA ALA A 11 -0.57 -0.30 19.36
C ALA A 11 -0.75 1.08 20.03
N THR A 12 -0.52 2.17 19.29
CA THR A 12 -0.64 3.55 19.78
C THR A 12 -2.02 4.16 19.55
N GLY A 13 -2.96 3.42 18.94
CA GLY A 13 -4.32 3.89 18.67
C GLY A 13 -4.53 4.50 17.27
N THR A 14 -3.52 4.47 16.39
CA THR A 14 -3.66 4.98 15.02
C THR A 14 -4.50 4.03 14.17
N VAL A 15 -5.59 4.53 13.59
CA VAL A 15 -6.42 3.76 12.65
C VAL A 15 -5.78 3.76 11.26
N TYR A 16 -5.71 2.60 10.62
CA TYR A 16 -5.22 2.45 9.25
C TYR A 16 -5.99 1.37 8.48
N LEU A 17 -6.01 1.51 7.15
CA LEU A 17 -6.47 0.46 6.24
C LEU A 17 -5.33 -0.50 5.95
N ARG A 18 -5.50 -1.78 6.30
CA ARG A 18 -4.62 -2.86 5.90
C ARG A 18 -5.11 -3.50 4.60
N VAL A 19 -4.19 -3.65 3.64
CA VAL A 19 -4.38 -4.33 2.37
C VAL A 19 -3.38 -5.48 2.30
N ASP A 20 -3.84 -6.72 2.38
CA ASP A 20 -3.00 -7.90 2.17
C ASP A 20 -3.20 -8.42 0.74
N ALA A 21 -2.10 -8.58 0.00
CA ALA A 21 -2.09 -9.04 -1.38
C ALA A 21 -1.33 -10.38 -1.51
N GLU A 22 -2.01 -11.40 -2.00
CA GLU A 22 -1.47 -12.76 -2.20
C GLU A 22 -1.95 -13.36 -3.54
N GLY A 23 -1.04 -14.03 -4.26
CA GLY A 23 -1.36 -14.71 -5.52
C GLY A 23 -1.39 -13.78 -6.74
N VAL A 24 -2.23 -14.07 -7.73
CA VAL A 24 -2.26 -13.29 -8.97
C VAL A 24 -3.29 -12.16 -8.85
N VAL A 25 -2.83 -10.91 -8.96
CA VAL A 25 -3.66 -9.70 -8.95
C VAL A 25 -3.99 -9.31 -10.39
N GLU A 26 -5.28 -9.40 -10.72
CA GLU A 26 -5.84 -9.06 -12.02
C GLU A 26 -6.37 -7.61 -12.02
N GLU A 27 -6.75 -7.11 -13.20
CA GLU A 27 -7.27 -5.75 -13.38
C GLU A 27 -8.49 -5.46 -12.51
N GLN A 28 -9.43 -6.41 -12.43
CA GLN A 28 -10.64 -6.28 -11.64
C GLN A 28 -10.36 -6.15 -10.14
N ASP A 29 -9.33 -6.83 -9.64
CA ASP A 29 -8.91 -6.73 -8.24
C ASP A 29 -8.34 -5.34 -7.94
N SER A 30 -7.56 -4.78 -8.88
CA SER A 30 -7.04 -3.42 -8.78
C SER A 30 -8.15 -2.36 -8.82
N LEU A 31 -9.22 -2.56 -9.60
CA LEU A 31 -10.38 -1.66 -9.57
C LEU A 31 -11.12 -1.72 -8.22
N ALA A 32 -11.28 -2.91 -7.66
CA ALA A 32 -11.87 -3.07 -6.33
C ALA A 32 -11.02 -2.40 -5.23
N LEU A 33 -9.69 -2.46 -5.36
CA LEU A 33 -8.77 -1.73 -4.49
C LEU A 33 -8.98 -0.22 -4.59
N VAL A 34 -9.03 0.34 -5.81
CA VAL A 34 -9.25 1.78 -5.99
C VAL A 34 -10.55 2.21 -5.30
N ALA A 35 -11.66 1.50 -5.55
CA ALA A 35 -12.93 1.80 -4.90
C ALA A 35 -12.84 1.74 -3.36
N ARG A 36 -12.02 0.84 -2.80
CA ARG A 36 -11.81 0.75 -1.36
C ARG A 36 -10.94 1.89 -0.83
N LEU A 37 -9.89 2.27 -1.56
CA LEU A 37 -9.01 3.38 -1.21
C LEU A 37 -9.74 4.72 -1.25
N GLU A 38 -10.66 4.92 -2.20
CA GLU A 38 -11.53 6.09 -2.27
C GLU A 38 -12.32 6.30 -0.96
N SER A 39 -12.83 5.21 -0.37
CA SER A 39 -13.53 5.25 0.92
C SER A 39 -12.62 5.55 2.13
N HIS A 40 -11.30 5.64 1.92
CA HIS A 40 -10.28 5.83 2.94
C HIS A 40 -9.32 7.00 2.62
N ARG A 41 -9.73 7.92 1.74
CA ARG A 41 -8.97 9.15 1.43
C ARG A 41 -8.65 9.94 2.71
N GLY A 42 -7.46 10.52 2.76
CA GLY A 42 -6.88 11.17 3.93
C GLY A 42 -6.37 10.20 5.01
N GLY A 43 -6.78 8.94 4.98
CA GLY A 43 -6.36 7.92 5.94
C GLY A 43 -4.93 7.41 5.72
N LYS A 44 -4.50 6.55 6.64
CA LYS A 44 -3.23 5.84 6.58
C LYS A 44 -3.44 4.44 6.00
N VAL A 45 -2.53 3.98 5.15
CA VAL A 45 -2.64 2.69 4.47
C VAL A 45 -1.40 1.84 4.76
N LEU A 46 -1.62 0.56 5.04
CA LEU A 46 -0.59 -0.47 5.12
C LEU A 46 -0.86 -1.51 4.04
N SER A 47 0.00 -1.59 3.03
CA SER A 47 -0.05 -2.62 2.00
C SER A 47 0.97 -3.71 2.32
N VAL A 48 0.56 -4.97 2.37
CA VAL A 48 1.42 -6.12 2.61
C VAL A 48 1.34 -7.04 1.40
N THR A 49 2.45 -7.17 0.68
CA THR A 49 2.56 -8.00 -0.52
C THR A 49 3.35 -9.26 -0.21
N ALA A 50 2.68 -10.42 -0.29
CA ALA A 50 3.32 -11.72 -0.12
C ALA A 50 4.34 -12.01 -1.24
N SER A 51 5.27 -12.92 -0.98
CA SER A 51 6.35 -13.25 -1.93
C SER A 51 5.86 -13.96 -3.20
N ASN A 52 4.72 -14.64 -3.12
CA ASN A 52 4.06 -15.33 -4.23
C ASN A 52 3.09 -14.42 -5.00
N THR A 53 3.09 -13.11 -4.76
CA THR A 53 2.18 -12.18 -5.41
C THR A 53 2.69 -11.73 -6.77
N GLU A 54 1.88 -11.91 -7.80
CA GLU A 54 2.15 -11.46 -9.18
C GLU A 54 1.12 -10.43 -9.61
N PHE A 55 1.57 -9.28 -10.10
CA PHE A 55 0.68 -8.26 -10.65
C PHE A 55 0.67 -8.32 -12.17
N ARG A 56 -0.50 -8.55 -12.77
CA ARG A 56 -0.62 -8.49 -14.23
C ARG A 56 -0.35 -7.07 -14.76
N PRO A 57 0.08 -6.93 -16.02
CA PRO A 57 0.38 -5.61 -16.59
C PRO A 57 -0.77 -4.60 -16.50
N ALA A 58 -2.01 -5.06 -16.69
CA ALA A 58 -3.20 -4.21 -16.57
C ALA A 58 -3.41 -3.72 -15.13
N ALA A 59 -3.30 -4.62 -14.15
CA ALA A 59 -3.32 -4.28 -12.72
C ALA A 59 -2.26 -3.22 -12.37
N ARG A 60 -1.01 -3.42 -12.81
CA ARG A 60 0.11 -2.47 -12.60
C ARG A 60 -0.19 -1.05 -13.08
N ARG A 61 -0.89 -0.89 -14.21
CA ARG A 61 -1.26 0.44 -14.73
C ARG A 61 -2.21 1.18 -13.78
N ILE A 62 -3.15 0.48 -13.16
CA ILE A 62 -4.08 1.07 -12.20
C ILE A 62 -3.32 1.58 -10.96
N PHE A 63 -2.38 0.79 -10.43
CA PHE A 63 -1.55 1.25 -9.30
C PHE A 63 -0.73 2.51 -9.62
N LEU A 64 -0.30 2.68 -10.87
CA LEU A 64 0.40 3.89 -11.30
C LEU A 64 -0.51 5.13 -11.33
N GLN A 65 -1.83 4.96 -11.39
CA GLN A 65 -2.80 6.06 -11.40
C GLN A 65 -3.24 6.49 -10.01
N ILE A 66 -2.98 5.68 -8.97
CA ILE A 66 -3.28 6.07 -7.59
C ILE A 66 -2.37 7.25 -7.22
N ASP A 67 -3.01 8.35 -6.81
CA ASP A 67 -2.33 9.52 -6.28
C ASP A 67 -2.09 9.32 -4.78
N ALA A 68 -0.84 9.09 -4.41
CA ALA A 68 -0.51 8.81 -3.02
C ALA A 68 -0.58 10.08 -2.14
N ALA A 69 -0.60 11.28 -2.74
CA ALA A 69 -0.86 12.54 -2.03
C ALA A 69 -2.29 12.64 -1.46
N GLU A 70 -3.23 11.80 -1.90
CA GLU A 70 -4.58 11.72 -1.33
C GLU A 70 -4.61 11.01 0.04
N PHE A 71 -3.50 10.43 0.49
CA PHE A 71 -3.39 9.71 1.75
C PHE A 71 -2.40 10.42 2.69
N SER A 72 -2.61 10.29 4.01
CA SER A 72 -1.65 10.87 4.97
C SER A 72 -0.33 10.11 4.98
N ALA A 73 -0.39 8.79 4.85
CA ALA A 73 0.79 7.93 4.77
C ALA A 73 0.43 6.56 4.18
N ILE A 74 1.35 5.99 3.40
CA ILE A 74 1.26 4.65 2.84
C ILE A 74 2.55 3.89 3.18
N ALA A 75 2.43 2.86 4.00
CA ALA A 75 3.49 1.90 4.26
C ALA A 75 3.30 0.65 3.38
N ALA A 76 4.33 0.26 2.63
CA ALA A 76 4.28 -0.92 1.77
C ALA A 76 5.31 -1.97 2.21
N VAL A 77 4.86 -3.10 2.73
CA VAL A 77 5.70 -4.26 3.07
C VAL A 77 5.77 -5.17 1.86
N VAL A 78 6.96 -5.32 1.29
CA VAL A 78 7.16 -6.13 0.08
C VAL A 78 8.21 -7.19 0.35
N ALA A 79 7.80 -8.47 0.33
CA ALA A 79 8.69 -9.59 0.59
C ALA A 79 9.67 -9.87 -0.57
N SER A 80 9.28 -9.57 -1.81
CA SER A 80 10.11 -9.80 -3.00
C SER A 80 11.08 -8.62 -3.26
N PRO A 81 12.40 -8.84 -3.29
CA PRO A 81 13.38 -7.79 -3.63
C PRO A 81 13.17 -7.16 -5.01
N VAL A 82 12.68 -7.93 -5.99
CA VAL A 82 12.42 -7.44 -7.35
C VAL A 82 11.26 -6.46 -7.37
N VAL A 83 10.12 -6.84 -6.80
CA VAL A 83 8.97 -5.96 -6.58
C VAL A 83 9.37 -4.73 -5.77
N GLN A 84 10.17 -4.87 -4.71
CA GLN A 84 10.67 -3.74 -3.93
C GLN A 84 11.48 -2.75 -4.78
N ALA A 85 12.39 -3.24 -5.62
CA ALA A 85 13.18 -2.40 -6.52
C ALA A 85 12.30 -1.67 -7.55
N ALA A 86 11.31 -2.36 -8.12
CA ALA A 86 10.35 -1.77 -9.05
C ALA A 86 9.50 -0.67 -8.39
N THR A 87 8.98 -0.92 -7.19
CA THR A 87 8.21 0.08 -6.42
C THR A 87 9.06 1.29 -6.09
N ASN A 88 10.29 1.11 -5.59
CA ASN A 88 11.19 2.22 -5.28
C ASN A 88 11.51 3.08 -6.51
N LEU A 89 11.69 2.45 -7.67
CA LEU A 89 11.90 3.17 -8.92
C LEU A 89 10.68 4.05 -9.27
N ILE A 90 9.47 3.50 -9.17
CA ILE A 90 8.21 4.23 -9.42
C ILE A 90 8.06 5.41 -8.46
N LEU A 91 8.29 5.20 -7.15
CA LEU A 91 8.19 6.25 -6.13
C LEU A 91 9.19 7.38 -6.37
N ARG A 92 10.41 7.03 -6.78
CA ARG A 92 11.44 8.03 -7.12
C ARG A 92 11.01 8.92 -8.29
N PHE A 93 10.29 8.38 -9.26
CA PHE A 93 9.76 9.17 -10.38
C PHE A 93 8.57 10.03 -9.97
N LYS A 94 7.73 9.56 -9.05
CA LYS A 94 6.58 10.33 -8.54
C LYS A 94 6.97 11.43 -7.53
N ARG A 95 8.19 11.39 -6.97
CA ARG A 95 8.66 12.31 -5.90
C ARG A 95 7.70 12.38 -4.69
N ASP A 96 7.04 11.27 -4.41
CA ASP A 96 6.02 11.22 -3.36
C ASP A 96 6.63 10.71 -2.05
N SER A 97 6.65 11.58 -1.03
CA SER A 97 7.15 11.25 0.31
C SER A 97 6.12 10.56 1.19
N SER A 98 4.85 10.49 0.74
CA SER A 98 3.77 9.83 1.50
C SER A 98 3.90 8.31 1.49
N VAL A 99 4.70 7.73 0.59
CA VAL A 99 4.87 6.28 0.45
C VAL A 99 6.26 5.84 0.88
N GLN A 100 6.32 4.86 1.77
CA GLN A 100 7.56 4.24 2.20
C GLN A 100 7.49 2.71 2.11
N VAL A 101 8.55 2.09 1.57
CA VAL A 101 8.63 0.63 1.36
C VAL A 101 9.51 -0.02 2.42
N PHE A 102 9.02 -1.10 3.01
CA PHE A 102 9.63 -1.84 4.12
C PHE A 102 9.81 -3.32 3.79
N ARG A 103 10.70 -3.97 4.54
CA ARG A 103 10.89 -5.43 4.51
C ARG A 103 10.23 -6.13 5.69
N SER A 104 10.00 -5.39 6.80
CA SER A 104 9.35 -5.89 7.99
C SER A 104 8.01 -5.19 8.22
N LEU A 105 7.04 -5.96 8.70
CA LEU A 105 5.75 -5.43 9.16
C LEU A 105 5.94 -4.49 10.36
N ASP A 106 6.83 -4.84 11.28
CA ASP A 106 7.04 -4.08 12.51
C ASP A 106 7.63 -2.69 12.23
N GLU A 107 8.60 -2.62 11.31
CA GLU A 107 9.18 -1.34 10.86
C GLU A 107 8.15 -0.47 10.16
N ALA A 108 7.32 -1.08 9.31
CA ALA A 108 6.26 -0.39 8.58
C ALA A 108 5.23 0.21 9.54
N LEU A 109 4.80 -0.55 10.54
CA LEU A 109 3.84 -0.09 11.55
C LEU A 109 4.43 1.03 12.42
N ALA A 110 5.66 0.88 12.87
CA ALA A 110 6.34 1.91 13.67
C ALA A 110 6.48 3.23 12.89
N TRP A 111 6.82 3.17 11.59
CA TRP A 111 6.88 4.35 10.75
C TRP A 111 5.50 4.96 10.51
N LEU A 112 4.48 4.13 10.27
CA LEU A 112 3.11 4.58 10.03
C LEU A 112 2.55 5.32 11.26
N ASP A 113 2.89 4.87 12.47
CA ASP A 113 2.56 5.53 13.72
C ASP A 113 3.26 6.89 13.89
N ALA A 114 4.51 7.00 13.46
CA ALA A 114 5.25 8.25 13.51
C ALA A 114 4.75 9.30 12.51
N GLN A 115 3.98 8.92 11.48
CA GLN A 115 3.44 9.87 10.52
C GLN A 115 2.32 10.72 11.15
N PRO A 116 2.23 12.01 10.82
CA PRO A 116 1.12 12.84 11.25
C PRO A 116 -0.20 12.28 10.71
N SER A 117 -1.23 12.26 11.56
CA SER A 117 -2.59 11.99 11.10
C SER A 117 -3.03 13.14 10.20
N ALA A 118 -3.75 12.84 9.10
CA ALA A 118 -4.42 13.90 8.34
C ALA A 118 -5.29 14.72 9.29
N LYS A 119 -5.12 16.03 9.24
CA LYS A 119 -5.83 17.02 10.05
C LYS A 119 -7.27 17.20 9.56
#